data_AF-A0AAW1V3T8-F1
#
_entry.id   AF-A0AAW1V3T8-F1
#
_cell.length_a   1.000
_cell.length_b   1.000
_cell.length_c   1.000
_cell.angle_alpha   90.00
_cell.angle_beta   90.00
_cell.angle_gamma   90.00
#
_symmetry.space_group_name_H-M   'P 1'
#
loop_
_entity.id
_entity.type
_entity.pdbx_description
1 polymer ?
#
loop_
_entity_poly.entity_id
_entity_poly.type
_entity_poly.pdbx_seq_one_letter_code
_entity_poly.pdbx_strand_id
1 'polypeptide(L)'
;MMYNSTDIELDIETVVQDGGLSCSNCRNYLSVGPVLSNSIFGNICGREECALLASSDGVNSEQVLYETVVQLSLFPCKYRNAGCSSVVKWGEVEEHEKACEYKNMACPFLGDGKKCDWTGDPSEFLLHAENSHPDREFKNSNIIAEVWKLENKRFFLNIVQNIVLIVLHLDDIRNILYCYMWASDRIRKRLTYQIKFIDRTTLESISTCSKQVGVLHPKNSEGSFKIDLNTIRNLLEDVFFFDVNFRLDNNEIEMKKSVLPELIPESSKHFISFSATNSENRAVVNRYGRNTNRKLSLLYDRPCRNFSRGCNYLGSVFSMITHRQNCTYAKKSCFFCNVFVENLLAHGEKCHNIIKNRTSNTIQLTPSTKFQCILPYDGHHFFLNFEINNARDLTYEVNCAGMKEVRYVYELHFMSDEAQFSAITLKNICHPGDISFEKHQISEDLSKQTEIPCVLLENVFPELKNLIFRLTISKLKASDLDIPATHSVLQVNNVDLSCRRRKFDRASRAS
;
A
#
# COMPACT_ATOMS: atom_id res chain seq x y z
N MET A 1 38.22 -35.45 28.26
CA MET A 1 37.38 -34.27 28.52
C MET A 1 37.56 -33.33 27.34
N MET A 2 36.63 -33.35 26.39
CA MET A 2 36.61 -32.39 25.28
C MET A 2 36.04 -31.09 25.85
N TYR A 3 36.85 -30.04 25.89
CA TYR A 3 36.33 -28.70 26.16
C TYR A 3 35.51 -28.30 24.92
N ASN A 4 34.20 -28.14 25.10
CA ASN A 4 33.39 -27.41 24.14
C ASN A 4 33.98 -26.00 24.06
N SER A 5 34.50 -25.64 22.89
CA SER A 5 34.88 -24.27 22.54
C SER A 5 33.64 -23.41 22.59
N THR A 6 33.28 -22.91 23.77
CA THR A 6 32.38 -21.78 23.90
C THR A 6 33.16 -20.58 23.37
N ASP A 7 32.78 -20.11 22.18
CA ASP A 7 33.33 -18.90 21.59
C ASP A 7 33.22 -17.77 22.62
N ILE A 8 34.36 -17.28 23.09
CA ILE A 8 34.43 -16.12 23.97
C ILE A 8 34.15 -14.91 23.08
N GLU A 9 32.87 -14.57 22.94
CA GLU A 9 32.47 -13.33 22.27
C GLU A 9 32.80 -12.16 23.20
N LEU A 10 33.77 -11.33 22.79
CA LEU A 10 34.06 -10.07 23.45
C LEU A 10 32.95 -9.07 23.10
N ASP A 11 32.10 -8.76 24.08
CA ASP A 11 31.14 -7.67 23.96
C ASP A 11 31.86 -6.32 24.04
N ILE A 12 32.03 -5.70 22.88
CA ILE A 12 32.77 -4.45 22.75
C ILE A 12 32.14 -3.32 23.54
N GLU A 13 30.83 -3.36 23.83
CA GLU A 13 30.16 -2.31 24.61
C GLU A 13 30.71 -2.23 26.04
N THR A 14 31.17 -3.35 26.59
CA THR A 14 31.79 -3.39 27.92
C THR A 14 33.22 -2.83 27.92
N VAL A 15 33.91 -2.90 26.78
CA VAL A 15 35.31 -2.48 26.63
C VAL A 15 35.43 -0.98 26.31
N VAL A 16 34.39 -0.35 25.76
CA VAL A 16 34.46 1.01 25.17
C VAL A 16 34.29 2.16 26.19
N GLN A 17 34.27 1.89 27.50
CA GLN A 17 34.06 2.96 28.49
C GLN A 17 35.13 4.08 28.44
N ASP A 18 36.31 3.82 27.86
CA ASP A 18 37.43 4.76 27.81
C ASP A 18 37.64 5.48 26.46
N GLY A 19 36.69 5.40 25.52
CA GLY A 19 36.69 6.23 24.30
C GLY A 19 37.78 5.93 23.25
N GLY A 20 38.60 4.90 23.45
CA GLY A 20 39.74 4.57 22.57
C GLY A 20 39.39 3.87 21.24
N LEU A 21 38.15 3.40 21.06
CA LEU A 21 37.76 2.51 19.94
C LEU A 21 36.84 3.16 18.89
N SER A 22 36.80 4.49 18.86
CA SER A 22 36.04 5.26 17.88
C SER A 22 36.93 5.90 16.82
N CYS A 23 36.43 5.97 15.59
CA CYS A 23 37.02 6.75 14.51
C CYS A 23 36.94 8.24 14.83
N SER A 24 38.05 8.95 14.78
CA SER A 24 38.09 10.40 15.03
C SER A 24 37.29 11.22 14.04
N ASN A 25 37.08 10.71 12.82
CA ASN A 25 36.31 11.41 11.78
C ASN A 25 34.80 11.20 11.96
N CYS A 26 34.33 9.96 11.76
CA CYS A 26 32.89 9.66 11.76
C CYS A 26 32.32 9.35 13.15
N ARG A 27 33.17 9.21 14.18
CA ARG A 27 32.82 8.88 15.58
C ARG A 27 32.15 7.52 15.77
N ASN A 28 32.08 6.71 14.71
CA ASN A 28 31.64 5.31 14.80
C ASN A 28 32.77 4.42 15.31
N TYR A 29 32.44 3.21 15.75
CA TYR A 29 33.42 2.20 16.12
C TYR A 29 34.42 1.94 14.97
N LEU A 30 35.67 1.62 15.33
CA LEU A 30 36.73 1.15 14.41
C LEU A 30 36.43 -0.29 13.96
N SER A 31 35.28 -0.48 13.32
CA SER A 31 34.68 -1.76 13.00
C SER A 31 34.76 -2.13 11.52
N VAL A 32 35.43 -1.30 10.72
CA VAL A 32 35.59 -1.45 9.27
C VAL A 32 37.04 -1.11 8.94
N GLY A 33 37.75 -2.06 8.32
CA GLY A 33 39.13 -1.89 7.88
C GLY A 33 39.25 -1.18 6.52
N PRO A 34 40.44 -0.65 6.17
CA PRO A 34 41.63 -0.59 7.01
C PRO A 34 41.49 0.44 8.15
N VAL A 35 42.05 0.14 9.32
CA VAL A 35 42.13 1.01 10.48
C VAL A 35 43.50 1.67 10.52
N LEU A 36 43.53 2.99 10.45
CA LEU A 36 44.75 3.78 10.39
C LEU A 36 44.90 4.61 11.66
N SER A 37 46.11 4.69 12.20
CA SER A 37 46.48 5.72 13.16
C SER A 37 47.18 6.84 12.41
N ASN A 38 46.60 8.04 12.44
CA ASN A 38 47.17 9.25 11.88
C ASN A 38 47.67 10.16 13.02
N SER A 39 48.86 10.74 12.87
CA SER A 39 49.47 11.57 13.93
C SER A 39 48.70 12.86 14.24
N ILE A 40 47.88 13.35 13.31
CA ILE A 40 47.11 14.60 13.43
C ILE A 40 45.66 14.28 13.81
N PHE A 41 45.05 13.32 13.12
CA PHE A 41 43.63 13.02 13.24
C PHE A 41 43.33 11.88 14.21
N GLY A 42 44.31 11.14 14.71
CA GLY A 42 44.10 9.96 15.55
C GLY A 42 43.65 8.74 14.73
N ASN A 43 42.80 7.88 15.31
CA ASN A 43 42.37 6.64 14.67
C ASN A 43 41.28 6.89 13.61
N ILE A 44 41.44 6.36 12.40
CA ILE A 44 40.54 6.50 11.27
C ILE A 44 40.09 5.10 10.80
N CYS A 45 38.79 4.87 10.62
CA CYS A 45 38.26 3.62 10.06
C CYS A 45 38.23 3.62 8.52
N GLY A 46 38.08 2.46 7.91
CA GLY A 46 38.08 2.29 6.45
C GLY A 46 36.76 2.58 5.72
N ARG A 47 35.78 3.21 6.38
CA ARG A 47 34.54 3.62 5.70
C ARG A 47 34.84 4.68 4.62
N GLU A 48 34.08 4.67 3.53
CA GLU A 48 34.26 5.59 2.38
C GLU A 48 34.29 7.07 2.78
N GLU A 49 33.45 7.49 3.72
CA GLU A 49 33.39 8.86 4.25
C GLU A 49 34.68 9.30 5.01
N CYS A 50 35.54 8.34 5.38
CA CYS A 50 36.81 8.55 6.05
C CYS A 50 38.03 8.40 5.13
N ALA A 51 37.85 7.84 3.93
CA ALA A 51 38.94 7.56 2.99
C ALA A 51 39.70 8.81 2.53
N LEU A 52 39.03 9.97 2.46
CA LEU A 52 39.67 11.24 2.09
C LEU A 52 40.67 11.71 3.15
N LEU A 53 40.37 11.50 4.44
CA LEU A 53 41.30 11.86 5.51
C LEU A 53 42.46 10.87 5.61
N ALA A 54 42.22 9.60 5.30
CA ALA A 54 43.29 8.61 5.14
C ALA A 54 44.30 9.02 4.05
N SER A 55 43.91 9.89 3.11
CA SER A 55 44.77 10.38 2.02
C SER A 55 45.35 11.78 2.29
N SER A 56 45.07 12.36 3.46
CA SER A 56 45.48 13.72 3.82
C SER A 56 46.86 13.77 4.49
N ASP A 57 47.36 14.99 4.76
CA ASP A 57 48.65 15.23 5.40
C ASP A 57 48.81 14.44 6.70
N GLY A 58 49.96 13.78 6.86
CA GLY A 58 50.30 13.02 8.05
C GLY A 58 50.94 11.68 7.74
N VAL A 59 51.56 11.06 8.75
CA VAL A 59 52.03 9.68 8.66
C VAL A 59 50.88 8.78 9.11
N ASN A 60 50.36 7.99 8.17
CA ASN A 60 49.37 6.95 8.46
C ASN A 60 50.09 5.65 8.78
N SER A 61 49.69 4.99 9.86
CA SER A 61 50.17 3.66 10.23
C SER A 61 48.99 2.72 10.42
N GLU A 62 48.93 1.66 9.60
CA GLU A 62 47.92 0.61 9.71
C GLU A 62 47.99 -0.08 11.07
N GLN A 63 46.84 -0.29 11.70
CA GLN A 63 46.71 -0.90 13.01
C GLN A 63 46.41 -2.40 12.88
N VAL A 64 47.28 -3.14 12.19
CA VAL A 64 47.09 -4.57 11.88
C VAL A 64 46.85 -5.44 13.12
N LEU A 65 47.54 -5.14 14.23
CA LEU A 65 47.32 -5.83 15.51
C LEU A 65 45.91 -5.62 16.05
N TYR A 66 45.40 -4.39 15.98
CA TYR A 66 44.04 -4.08 16.38
C TYR A 66 43.05 -4.88 15.52
N GLU A 67 43.18 -4.82 14.20
CA GLU A 67 42.30 -5.56 13.27
C GLU A 67 42.29 -7.06 13.55
N THR A 68 43.46 -7.64 13.80
CA THR A 68 43.60 -9.07 14.13
C THR A 68 42.83 -9.44 15.40
N VAL A 69 42.89 -8.58 16.44
CA VAL A 69 42.18 -8.82 17.71
C VAL A 69 40.68 -8.67 17.53
N VAL A 70 40.23 -7.64 16.80
CA VAL A 70 38.79 -7.34 16.69
C VAL A 70 38.03 -8.20 15.69
N GLN A 71 38.72 -9.01 14.88
CA GLN A 71 38.08 -10.04 14.03
C GLN A 71 37.22 -11.02 14.83
N LEU A 72 37.53 -11.23 16.12
CA LEU A 72 36.76 -12.09 17.03
C LEU A 72 35.65 -11.35 17.78
N SER A 73 35.51 -10.03 17.56
CA SER A 73 34.53 -9.19 18.27
C SER A 73 33.29 -8.94 17.43
N LEU A 74 32.18 -8.70 18.14
CA LEU A 74 30.92 -8.25 17.55
C LEU A 74 30.78 -6.74 17.71
N PHE A 75 30.33 -6.08 16.65
CA PHE A 75 30.14 -4.63 16.61
C PHE A 75 28.68 -4.29 16.36
N PRO A 76 28.11 -3.32 17.10
CA PRO A 76 26.79 -2.82 16.79
C PRO A 76 26.81 -2.03 15.48
N CYS A 77 25.73 -2.12 14.72
CA CYS A 77 25.55 -1.30 13.53
C CYS A 77 25.59 0.21 13.86
N LYS A 78 26.23 1.03 13.02
CA LYS A 78 26.23 2.50 13.20
C LYS A 78 24.82 3.12 13.23
N TYR A 79 23.84 2.44 12.63
CA TYR A 79 22.43 2.85 12.62
C TYR A 79 21.65 2.36 13.85
N ARG A 80 22.32 1.91 14.92
CA ARG A 80 21.66 1.47 16.16
C ARG A 80 20.75 2.54 16.76
N ASN A 81 21.18 3.79 16.73
CA ASN A 81 20.38 4.93 17.20
C ASN A 81 19.13 5.20 16.33
N ALA A 82 19.10 4.69 15.09
CA ALA A 82 17.94 4.77 14.21
C ALA A 82 16.99 3.57 14.37
N GLY A 83 17.39 2.54 15.14
CA GLY A 83 16.57 1.36 15.44
C GLY A 83 17.22 0.02 15.08
N CYS A 84 18.41 0.01 14.48
CA CYS A 84 19.07 -1.23 14.12
C CYS A 84 19.60 -1.97 15.37
N SER A 85 19.03 -3.13 15.69
CA SER A 85 19.49 -3.97 16.81
C SER A 85 20.58 -4.97 16.41
N SER A 86 21.03 -4.97 15.16
CA SER A 86 22.01 -5.93 14.67
C SER A 86 23.39 -5.69 15.27
N VAL A 87 24.02 -6.79 15.69
CA VAL A 87 25.42 -6.87 16.10
C VAL A 87 26.11 -7.85 15.16
N VAL A 88 27.21 -7.44 14.54
CA VAL A 88 27.80 -8.07 13.36
C VAL A 88 29.31 -8.22 13.54
N LYS A 89 29.91 -9.29 12.99
CA LYS A 89 31.36 -9.51 13.05
C LYS A 89 32.12 -8.43 12.28
N TRP A 90 33.31 -8.05 12.74
CA TRP A 90 34.11 -6.95 12.18
C TRP A 90 34.21 -6.95 10.63
N GLY A 91 34.49 -8.11 10.01
CA GLY A 91 34.60 -8.21 8.54
C GLY A 91 33.28 -8.08 7.77
N GLU A 92 32.14 -8.15 8.45
CA GLU A 92 30.80 -8.13 7.86
C GLU A 92 30.06 -6.80 8.13
N VAL A 93 30.60 -5.95 9.02
CA VAL A 93 29.94 -4.69 9.43
C VAL A 93 29.69 -3.78 8.24
N GLU A 94 30.65 -3.65 7.32
CA GLU A 94 30.51 -2.74 6.19
C GLU A 94 29.41 -3.21 5.23
N GLU A 95 29.35 -4.51 4.94
CA GLU A 95 28.30 -5.09 4.09
C GLU A 95 26.92 -4.91 4.75
N HIS A 96 26.83 -5.18 6.06
CA HIS A 96 25.62 -4.93 6.83
C HIS A 96 25.22 -3.45 6.77
N GLU A 97 26.13 -2.51 7.03
CA GLU A 97 25.83 -1.08 6.98
C GLU A 97 25.39 -0.62 5.59
N LYS A 98 25.97 -1.18 4.52
CA LYS A 98 25.58 -0.89 3.14
C LYS A 98 24.13 -1.32 2.87
N ALA A 99 23.73 -2.48 3.37
CA ALA A 99 22.39 -3.06 3.23
C ALA A 99 21.44 -2.75 4.41
N CYS A 100 21.88 -1.95 5.39
CA CYS A 100 21.15 -1.79 6.64
C CYS A 100 19.82 -1.10 6.38
N GLU A 101 18.79 -1.66 6.99
CA GLU A 101 17.43 -1.22 6.79
C GLU A 101 17.23 0.21 7.33
N TYR A 102 17.90 0.56 8.43
CA TYR A 102 17.83 1.87 9.07
C TYR A 102 18.78 2.92 8.46
N LYS A 103 19.42 2.60 7.33
CA LYS A 103 20.25 3.54 6.59
C LYS A 103 19.38 4.62 5.95
N ASN A 104 19.73 5.88 6.19
CA ASN A 104 19.12 7.00 5.48
C ASN A 104 19.32 6.85 3.97
N MET A 105 18.23 7.01 3.24
CA MET A 105 18.23 7.02 1.78
C MET A 105 18.67 8.41 1.30
N ALA A 106 19.62 8.45 0.39
CA ALA A 106 19.90 9.65 -0.39
C ALA A 106 18.85 9.81 -1.49
N CYS A 107 18.52 11.06 -1.79
CA CYS A 107 17.61 11.40 -2.86
C CYS A 107 18.03 10.73 -4.20
N PRO A 108 17.20 9.86 -4.81
CA PRO A 108 17.52 9.20 -6.09
C PRO A 108 17.56 10.19 -7.27
N PHE A 109 17.13 11.44 -7.07
CA PHE A 109 17.15 12.51 -8.07
C PHE A 109 18.51 13.19 -8.24
N LEU A 110 19.57 12.67 -7.60
CA LEU A 110 20.95 13.13 -7.76
C LEU A 110 21.41 12.95 -9.22
N GLY A 111 21.47 14.04 -9.99
CA GLY A 111 22.02 14.04 -11.35
C GLY A 111 21.25 14.86 -12.39
N ASP A 112 20.04 15.33 -12.07
CA ASP A 112 19.16 16.02 -13.04
C ASP A 112 19.48 17.51 -13.26
N GLY A 113 20.70 17.93 -12.96
CA GLY A 113 21.09 19.34 -12.94
C GLY A 113 20.51 20.13 -11.76
N LYS A 114 19.45 19.66 -11.10
CA LYS A 114 18.96 20.18 -9.81
C LYS A 114 19.71 19.47 -8.67
N LYS A 115 20.44 20.24 -7.84
CA LYS A 115 21.09 19.71 -6.64
C LYS A 115 20.02 19.46 -5.57
N CYS A 116 19.70 18.19 -5.32
CA CYS A 116 18.92 17.78 -4.18
C CYS A 116 19.84 17.04 -3.21
N ASP A 117 20.05 17.61 -2.03
CA ASP A 117 20.92 17.12 -0.96
C ASP A 117 20.14 16.33 0.12
N TRP A 118 18.86 16.07 -0.12
CA TRP A 118 18.03 15.33 0.82
C TRP A 118 18.60 13.95 1.11
N THR A 119 18.74 13.69 2.41
CA THR A 119 19.01 12.37 2.98
C THR A 119 18.05 12.19 4.14
N GLY A 120 17.35 11.07 4.19
CA GLY A 120 16.32 10.86 5.21
C GLY A 120 15.86 9.43 5.31
N ASP A 121 14.91 9.19 6.22
CA ASP A 121 14.31 7.88 6.36
C ASP A 121 13.55 7.50 5.07
N PRO A 122 13.64 6.26 4.59
CA PRO A 122 12.87 5.81 3.43
C PRO A 122 11.36 6.12 3.50
N SER A 123 10.76 6.08 4.69
CA SER A 123 9.34 6.41 4.87
C SER A 123 9.02 7.89 4.64
N GLU A 124 9.99 8.79 4.80
CA GLU A 124 9.85 10.22 4.55
C GLU A 124 10.10 10.60 3.08
N PHE A 125 10.63 9.66 2.28
CA PHE A 125 11.01 9.93 0.90
C PHE A 125 9.84 10.41 0.04
N LEU A 126 8.65 9.80 0.12
CA LEU A 126 7.52 10.22 -0.72
C LEU A 126 7.13 11.67 -0.46
N LEU A 127 7.06 12.05 0.82
CA LEU A 127 6.78 13.42 1.20
C LEU A 127 7.87 14.37 0.70
N HIS A 128 9.14 13.98 0.81
CA HIS A 128 10.23 14.76 0.21
C HIS A 128 10.06 14.88 -1.31
N ALA A 129 9.75 13.77 -1.99
CA ALA A 129 9.68 13.67 -3.42
C ALA A 129 8.55 14.54 -3.99
N GLU A 130 7.36 14.49 -3.39
CA GLU A 130 6.22 15.35 -3.74
C GLU A 130 6.53 16.84 -3.54
N ASN A 131 7.24 17.21 -2.47
CA ASN A 131 7.50 18.61 -2.14
C ASN A 131 8.69 19.21 -2.90
N SER A 132 9.75 18.44 -3.10
CA SER A 132 11.00 18.91 -3.69
C SER A 132 11.12 18.60 -5.19
N HIS A 133 10.31 17.67 -5.70
CA HIS A 133 10.30 17.26 -7.11
C HIS A 133 8.87 17.24 -7.67
N PRO A 134 8.14 18.38 -7.64
CA PRO A 134 6.75 18.45 -8.10
C PRO A 134 6.59 18.22 -9.62
N ASP A 135 7.69 18.28 -10.36
CA ASP A 135 7.79 17.93 -11.79
C ASP A 135 7.82 16.41 -12.04
N ARG A 136 7.68 15.58 -11.00
CA ARG A 136 7.72 14.13 -11.06
C ARG A 136 6.34 13.55 -10.74
N GLU A 137 5.91 12.58 -11.56
CA GLU A 137 4.64 11.89 -11.37
C GLU A 137 4.83 10.70 -10.40
N PHE A 138 4.20 10.78 -9.23
CA PHE A 138 4.13 9.68 -8.26
C PHE A 138 2.81 8.95 -8.40
N LYS A 139 2.87 7.64 -8.66
CA LYS A 139 1.68 6.78 -8.75
C LYS A 139 1.73 5.74 -7.63
N ASN A 140 0.59 5.51 -6.99
CA ASN A 140 0.44 4.52 -5.91
C ASN A 140 0.17 3.09 -6.42
N SER A 141 0.10 2.89 -7.74
CA SER A 141 -0.36 1.65 -8.39
C SER A 141 0.23 1.54 -9.78
N ASN A 142 0.00 0.39 -10.46
CA ASN A 142 0.35 0.10 -11.85
C ASN A 142 0.48 1.37 -12.72
N ILE A 143 1.64 1.50 -13.37
CA ILE A 143 1.83 2.57 -14.34
C ILE A 143 1.18 2.10 -15.63
N ILE A 144 0.05 2.72 -15.97
CA ILE A 144 -0.46 2.73 -17.33
C ILE A 144 -0.04 4.06 -17.95
N ALA A 145 0.73 3.99 -19.03
CA ALA A 145 1.15 5.16 -19.79
C ALA A 145 1.20 4.86 -21.29
N GLU A 146 0.84 5.86 -22.11
CA GLU A 146 1.02 5.80 -23.56
C GLU A 146 2.50 6.01 -23.90
N VAL A 147 3.10 5.07 -24.63
CA VAL A 147 4.56 5.05 -24.91
C VAL A 147 5.05 6.34 -25.59
N TRP A 148 4.24 6.94 -26.46
CA TRP A 148 4.58 8.14 -27.22
C TRP A 148 4.60 9.42 -26.38
N LYS A 149 3.93 9.40 -25.22
CA LYS A 149 3.90 10.54 -24.28
C LYS A 149 5.03 10.46 -23.24
N LEU A 150 5.99 9.54 -23.42
CA LEU A 150 7.04 9.24 -22.44
C LEU A 150 8.32 10.06 -22.61
N GLU A 151 8.38 11.05 -23.51
CA GLU A 151 9.58 11.88 -23.71
C GLU A 151 10.17 12.37 -22.36
N ASN A 152 11.28 11.73 -21.94
CA ASN A 152 11.97 11.94 -20.66
C ASN A 152 11.11 11.85 -19.37
N LYS A 153 10.01 11.10 -19.38
CA LYS A 153 9.14 10.93 -18.20
C LYS A 153 9.67 9.89 -17.23
N ARG A 154 9.75 10.27 -15.95
CA ARG A 154 10.14 9.37 -14.85
C ARG A 154 8.93 9.08 -13.98
N PHE A 155 8.68 7.80 -13.70
CA PHE A 155 7.53 7.37 -12.91
C PHE A 155 7.99 6.77 -11.58
N PHE A 156 7.34 7.18 -10.51
CA PHE A 156 7.69 6.71 -9.18
C PHE A 156 6.56 5.84 -8.67
N LEU A 157 6.91 4.62 -8.25
CA LEU A 157 5.98 3.66 -7.70
C LEU A 157 6.29 3.41 -6.23
N ASN A 158 5.30 3.65 -5.39
CA ASN A 158 5.36 3.23 -4.00
C ASN A 158 4.82 1.80 -3.88
N ILE A 159 5.69 0.84 -3.56
CA ILE A 159 5.33 -0.58 -3.46
C ILE A 159 5.48 -1.00 -1.99
N VAL A 160 4.37 -1.01 -1.24
CA VAL A 160 4.27 -1.62 0.11
C VAL A 160 5.41 -1.18 1.05
N GLN A 161 5.45 0.12 1.38
CA GLN A 161 6.46 0.72 2.28
C GLN A 161 7.91 0.60 1.78
N ASN A 162 8.12 0.11 0.56
CA ASN A 162 9.39 0.07 -0.13
C ASN A 162 9.25 0.89 -1.42
N ILE A 163 10.23 1.74 -1.68
CA ILE A 163 10.20 2.59 -2.86
C ILE A 163 10.83 1.82 -4.00
N VAL A 164 10.07 1.67 -5.09
CA VAL A 164 10.58 1.18 -6.36
C VAL A 164 10.47 2.30 -7.37
N LEU A 165 11.63 2.78 -7.83
CA LEU A 165 11.69 3.79 -8.85
C LEU A 165 11.76 3.11 -10.22
N ILE A 166 10.79 3.40 -11.09
CA ILE A 166 10.90 3.10 -12.52
C ILE A 166 11.23 4.38 -13.31
N VAL A 167 12.46 4.49 -13.79
CA VAL A 167 12.78 5.50 -14.77
C VAL A 167 12.56 4.92 -16.15
N LEU A 168 11.59 5.47 -16.89
CA LEU A 168 11.47 5.26 -18.33
C LEU A 168 12.23 6.38 -19.02
N HIS A 169 13.02 6.04 -20.03
CA HIS A 169 13.75 7.01 -20.83
C HIS A 169 13.65 6.57 -22.28
N LEU A 170 13.04 7.41 -23.10
CA LEU A 170 12.96 7.21 -24.53
C LEU A 170 14.11 7.95 -25.21
N ASP A 171 14.93 7.21 -25.95
CA ASP A 171 15.94 7.76 -26.87
C ASP A 171 15.31 7.82 -28.26
N ASP A 172 14.79 8.98 -28.63
CA ASP A 172 14.07 9.19 -29.90
C ASP A 172 14.97 8.98 -31.11
N ILE A 173 16.27 9.28 -30.98
CA ILE A 173 17.24 9.16 -32.08
C ILE A 173 17.43 7.69 -32.45
N ARG A 174 17.55 6.84 -31.43
CA ARG A 174 17.73 5.39 -31.63
C ARG A 174 16.40 4.64 -31.62
N ASN A 175 15.31 5.30 -31.25
CA ASN A 175 13.99 4.72 -31.03
C ASN A 175 14.02 3.56 -30.02
N ILE A 176 14.80 3.73 -28.93
CA ILE A 176 14.98 2.74 -27.87
C ILE A 176 14.32 3.24 -26.59
N LEU A 177 13.45 2.43 -26.01
CA LEU A 177 12.94 2.63 -24.65
C LEU A 177 13.87 1.94 -23.65
N TYR A 178 14.46 2.73 -22.77
CA TYR A 178 15.19 2.27 -21.60
C TYR A 178 14.25 2.26 -20.40
N CYS A 179 14.16 1.12 -19.73
CA CYS A 179 13.50 0.99 -18.44
C CYS A 179 14.56 0.68 -17.39
N TYR A 180 14.76 1.64 -16.48
CA TYR A 180 15.60 1.48 -15.31
C TYR A 180 14.72 1.23 -14.11
N MET A 181 15.02 0.16 -13.39
CA MET A 181 14.34 -0.14 -12.15
C MET A 181 15.34 -0.08 -11.03
N TRP A 182 14.96 0.68 -10.01
CA TRP A 182 15.67 0.74 -8.76
C TRP A 182 14.74 0.34 -7.64
N ALA A 183 15.27 -0.46 -6.74
CA ALA A 183 14.61 -0.80 -5.51
C ALA A 183 15.62 -0.72 -4.39
N SER A 184 15.13 -0.53 -3.16
CA SER A 184 15.98 -0.67 -1.98
C SER A 184 16.64 -2.05 -1.96
N ASP A 185 17.87 -2.13 -1.46
CA ASP A 185 18.63 -3.39 -1.38
C ASP A 185 17.85 -4.49 -0.63
N ARG A 186 16.93 -4.09 0.26
CA ARG A 186 16.02 -4.98 1.01
C ARG A 186 15.20 -5.90 0.10
N ILE A 187 14.60 -5.34 -0.95
CA ILE A 187 13.70 -6.07 -1.84
C ILE A 187 14.35 -6.40 -3.17
N ARG A 188 15.49 -5.77 -3.51
CA ARG A 188 16.16 -5.93 -4.80
C ARG A 188 16.36 -7.38 -5.25
N LYS A 189 16.75 -8.27 -4.33
CA LYS A 189 16.97 -9.71 -4.62
C LYS A 189 15.67 -10.52 -4.73
N ARG A 190 14.58 -10.00 -4.17
CA ARG A 190 13.27 -10.66 -4.04
C ARG A 190 12.25 -10.13 -5.05
N LEU A 191 12.50 -8.93 -5.57
CA LEU A 191 11.64 -8.22 -6.49
C LEU A 191 11.91 -8.71 -7.91
N THR A 192 10.88 -9.26 -8.52
CA THR A 192 10.82 -9.55 -9.94
C THR A 192 9.75 -8.67 -10.57
N TYR A 193 9.89 -8.39 -11.86
CA TYR A 193 8.95 -7.55 -12.56
C TYR A 193 8.66 -8.09 -13.95
N GLN A 194 7.43 -7.85 -14.38
CA GLN A 194 6.95 -8.15 -15.72
C GLN A 194 6.46 -6.86 -16.34
N ILE A 195 7.08 -6.48 -17.44
CA ILE A 195 6.61 -5.38 -18.28
C ILE A 195 5.71 -5.99 -19.35
N LYS A 196 4.51 -5.43 -19.51
CA LYS A 196 3.55 -5.77 -20.55
C LYS A 196 3.31 -4.56 -21.44
N PHE A 197 3.42 -4.75 -22.74
CA PHE A 197 2.96 -3.82 -23.76
C PHE A 197 1.61 -4.32 -24.24
N ILE A 198 0.59 -3.48 -24.21
CA ILE A 198 -0.78 -3.85 -24.54
C ILE A 198 -1.23 -3.00 -25.73
N ASP A 199 -1.64 -3.63 -26.82
CA ASP A 199 -2.28 -2.98 -27.96
C ASP A 199 -3.64 -2.44 -27.58
N ARG A 200 -3.89 -1.16 -27.90
CA ARG A 200 -5.16 -0.50 -27.54
C ARG A 200 -6.34 -1.03 -28.34
N THR A 201 -6.11 -1.50 -29.56
CA THR A 201 -7.14 -1.95 -30.50
C THR A 201 -7.45 -3.42 -30.30
N THR A 202 -6.41 -4.27 -30.26
CA THR A 202 -6.59 -5.73 -30.17
C THR A 202 -6.62 -6.24 -28.74
N LEU A 203 -6.15 -5.46 -27.78
CA LEU A 203 -5.87 -5.87 -26.38
C LEU A 203 -4.87 -7.03 -26.27
N GLU A 204 -4.19 -7.38 -27.37
CA GLU A 204 -3.08 -8.31 -27.33
C GLU A 204 -1.93 -7.70 -26.54
N SER A 205 -1.16 -8.56 -25.86
CA SER A 205 -0.06 -8.08 -25.04
C SER A 205 1.22 -8.89 -25.23
N ILE A 206 2.33 -8.16 -25.25
CA ILE A 206 3.67 -8.74 -25.25
C ILE A 206 4.26 -8.48 -23.89
N SER A 207 4.67 -9.56 -23.23
CA SER A 207 5.25 -9.47 -21.91
C SER A 207 6.70 -9.91 -21.90
N THR A 208 7.48 -9.25 -21.06
CA THR A 208 8.88 -9.58 -20.81
C THR A 208 9.11 -9.55 -19.30
N CYS A 209 9.78 -10.58 -18.80
CA CYS A 209 10.11 -10.72 -17.40
C CYS A 209 11.60 -10.51 -17.23
N SER A 210 11.99 -9.68 -16.27
CA SER A 210 13.37 -9.57 -15.85
C SER A 210 13.52 -10.06 -14.41
N LYS A 211 14.62 -10.77 -14.16
CA LYS A 211 14.94 -11.33 -12.84
C LYS A 211 15.80 -10.41 -11.98
N GLN A 212 16.34 -9.32 -12.53
CA GLN A 212 17.28 -8.48 -11.79
C GLN A 212 16.91 -6.99 -11.87
N VAL A 213 16.78 -6.40 -10.69
CA VAL A 213 16.65 -4.95 -10.49
C VAL A 213 18.06 -4.37 -10.31
N GLY A 214 18.38 -3.29 -11.01
CA GLY A 214 19.70 -2.65 -10.98
C GLY A 214 19.95 -1.83 -9.71
N VAL A 215 21.22 -1.49 -9.46
CA VAL A 215 21.56 -0.37 -8.55
C VAL A 215 21.35 0.93 -9.32
N LEU A 216 20.88 1.99 -8.65
CA LEU A 216 20.75 3.31 -9.24
C LEU A 216 22.15 3.85 -9.55
N HIS A 217 22.60 3.63 -10.78
CA HIS A 217 23.60 4.49 -11.39
C HIS A 217 23.01 5.03 -12.70
N PRO A 218 22.55 6.29 -12.72
CA PRO A 218 21.98 6.92 -13.91
C PRO A 218 22.90 6.90 -15.14
N LYS A 219 24.20 6.65 -14.92
CA LYS A 219 25.24 6.66 -15.95
C LYS A 219 25.68 5.29 -16.43
N ASN A 220 25.40 4.21 -15.69
CA ASN A 220 25.75 2.86 -16.13
C ASN A 220 24.50 2.17 -16.66
N SER A 221 24.43 2.01 -17.98
CA SER A 221 23.35 1.27 -18.65
C SER A 221 23.43 -0.26 -18.45
N GLU A 222 24.43 -0.73 -17.71
CA GLU A 222 24.57 -2.15 -17.33
C GLU A 222 23.48 -2.52 -16.33
N GLY A 223 22.45 -3.21 -16.83
CA GLY A 223 21.28 -3.62 -16.05
C GLY A 223 19.98 -2.88 -16.41
N SER A 224 19.99 -1.97 -17.38
CA SER A 224 18.73 -1.41 -17.91
C SER A 224 18.09 -2.36 -18.91
N PHE A 225 16.76 -2.47 -18.83
CA PHE A 225 16.00 -3.17 -19.85
C PHE A 225 15.84 -2.26 -21.06
N LYS A 226 16.27 -2.74 -22.23
CA LYS A 226 16.28 -1.96 -23.48
C LYS A 226 15.32 -2.62 -24.46
N ILE A 227 14.47 -1.83 -25.07
CA ILE A 227 13.53 -2.30 -26.09
C ILE A 227 13.59 -1.39 -27.29
N ASP A 228 13.82 -1.97 -28.45
CA ASP A 228 13.64 -1.27 -29.71
C ASP A 228 12.14 -1.09 -29.96
N LEU A 229 11.67 0.16 -30.00
CA LEU A 229 10.27 0.46 -30.23
C LEU A 229 9.80 0.04 -31.63
N ASN A 230 10.70 -0.09 -32.62
CA ASN A 230 10.32 -0.64 -33.92
C ASN A 230 9.93 -2.12 -33.81
N THR A 231 10.58 -2.87 -32.92
CA THR A 231 10.19 -4.27 -32.65
C THR A 231 8.78 -4.32 -32.06
N ILE A 232 8.44 -3.41 -31.13
CA ILE A 232 7.09 -3.34 -30.58
C ILE A 232 6.08 -2.93 -31.65
N ARG A 233 6.36 -1.90 -32.45
CA ARG A 233 5.49 -1.43 -33.54
C ARG A 233 5.26 -2.46 -34.64
N ASN A 234 6.19 -3.40 -34.84
CA ASN A 234 6.01 -4.47 -35.82
C ASN A 234 5.13 -5.61 -35.29
N LEU A 235 5.02 -5.74 -33.96
CA LEU A 235 4.26 -6.82 -33.32
C LEU A 235 2.86 -6.38 -32.89
N LEU A 236 2.65 -5.09 -32.71
CA LEU A 236 1.39 -4.51 -32.28
C LEU A 236 1.03 -3.35 -33.25
N GLU A 237 -0.24 -3.23 -33.64
CA GLU A 237 -0.65 -2.41 -34.79
C GLU A 237 -0.85 -0.93 -34.44
N ASP A 238 -1.34 -0.60 -33.25
CA ASP A 238 -1.54 0.82 -32.85
C ASP A 238 -1.58 1.06 -31.32
N VAL A 239 -1.12 2.25 -30.90
CA VAL A 239 -1.15 2.80 -29.52
C VAL A 239 -0.93 1.77 -28.38
N PHE A 240 0.30 1.65 -27.87
CA PHE A 240 0.59 0.70 -26.79
C PHE A 240 0.49 1.34 -25.41
N PHE A 241 -0.26 0.69 -24.53
CA PHE A 241 -0.15 0.92 -23.10
C PHE A 241 1.05 0.13 -22.56
N PHE A 242 1.83 0.81 -21.74
CA PHE A 242 2.83 0.19 -20.90
C PHE A 242 2.18 -0.17 -19.57
N ASP A 243 2.25 -1.43 -19.14
CA ASP A 243 1.83 -1.92 -17.82
C ASP A 243 3.00 -2.64 -17.15
N VAL A 244 3.30 -2.31 -15.88
CA VAL A 244 4.37 -2.97 -15.11
C VAL A 244 3.76 -3.65 -13.91
N ASN A 245 3.86 -4.97 -13.90
CA ASN A 245 3.44 -5.81 -12.79
C ASN A 245 4.66 -6.22 -11.97
N PHE A 246 4.49 -6.20 -10.66
CA PHE A 246 5.56 -6.53 -9.71
C PHE A 246 5.22 -7.78 -8.92
N ARG A 247 6.24 -8.60 -8.68
CA ARG A 247 6.14 -9.78 -7.83
C ARG A 247 7.26 -9.77 -6.81
N LEU A 248 6.91 -9.96 -5.54
CA LEU A 248 7.86 -10.09 -4.43
C LEU A 248 7.84 -11.55 -3.98
N ASP A 249 9.00 -12.23 -4.01
CA ASP A 249 9.11 -13.67 -3.67
C ASP A 249 8.18 -14.57 -4.48
N ASN A 250 8.00 -14.25 -5.77
CA ASN A 250 7.05 -14.91 -6.68
C ASN A 250 5.57 -14.68 -6.34
N ASN A 251 5.23 -14.01 -5.24
CA ASN A 251 3.87 -13.59 -4.97
C ASN A 251 3.59 -12.30 -5.74
N GLU A 252 2.44 -12.25 -6.42
CA GLU A 252 1.95 -11.00 -6.97
C GLU A 252 1.74 -10.01 -5.83
N ILE A 253 2.35 -8.83 -5.97
CA ILE A 253 2.07 -7.74 -5.06
C ILE A 253 0.69 -7.25 -5.47
N GLU A 254 -0.34 -7.60 -4.67
CA GLU A 254 -1.69 -7.10 -4.88
C GLU A 254 -1.69 -5.57 -4.75
N MET A 255 -1.52 -4.90 -5.88
CA MET A 255 -1.73 -3.48 -6.03
C MET A 255 -3.19 -3.26 -6.39
N LYS A 256 -3.78 -2.16 -5.89
CA LYS A 256 -5.10 -1.73 -6.36
C LYS A 256 -5.07 -1.68 -7.89
N LYS A 257 -5.84 -2.57 -8.54
CA LYS A 257 -5.95 -2.58 -10.00
C LYS A 257 -6.42 -1.20 -10.44
N SER A 258 -5.59 -0.49 -11.20
CA SER A 258 -6.04 0.70 -11.90
C SER A 258 -6.97 0.24 -13.02
N VAL A 259 -8.20 0.75 -13.02
CA VAL A 259 -9.13 0.57 -14.14
C VAL A 259 -8.45 1.19 -15.37
N LEU A 260 -8.31 0.43 -16.47
CA LEU A 260 -7.96 1.00 -17.78
C LEU A 260 -8.93 2.17 -18.01
N PRO A 261 -8.46 3.37 -18.38
CA PRO A 261 -9.37 4.49 -18.60
C PRO A 261 -10.46 4.05 -19.57
N GLU A 262 -11.74 4.11 -19.16
CA GLU A 262 -12.89 3.77 -20.00
C GLU A 262 -12.80 4.58 -21.29
N LEU A 263 -12.47 3.90 -22.40
CA LEU A 263 -12.34 4.50 -23.70
C LEU A 263 -13.74 4.73 -24.27
N ILE A 264 -14.31 5.90 -24.01
CA ILE A 264 -15.47 6.39 -24.75
C ILE A 264 -15.01 6.72 -26.18
N PRO A 265 -15.67 6.20 -27.25
CA PRO A 265 -15.38 6.61 -28.62
C PRO A 265 -15.56 8.13 -28.79
N GLU A 266 -14.61 8.79 -29.47
CA GLU A 266 -14.50 10.26 -29.62
C GLU A 266 -15.65 10.94 -30.39
N SER A 267 -16.77 10.27 -30.66
CA SER A 267 -17.88 10.85 -31.44
C SER A 267 -18.81 11.79 -30.66
N SER A 268 -18.48 12.20 -29.44
CA SER A 268 -19.39 13.05 -28.63
C SER A 268 -18.69 14.03 -27.67
N LYS A 269 -18.07 15.09 -28.22
CA LYS A 269 -17.83 16.33 -27.46
C LYS A 269 -18.11 17.57 -28.30
N HIS A 270 -19.23 18.23 -28.00
CA HIS A 270 -19.50 19.60 -28.45
C HIS A 270 -18.70 20.60 -27.61
N PHE A 271 -18.08 21.55 -28.32
CA PHE A 271 -17.37 22.72 -27.83
C PHE A 271 -18.28 23.63 -26.99
N ILE A 272 -17.81 24.02 -25.79
CA ILE A 272 -18.09 25.36 -25.22
C ILE A 272 -16.79 25.86 -24.58
N SER A 273 -16.24 26.95 -25.13
CA SER A 273 -15.12 27.72 -24.61
C SER A 273 -15.62 28.82 -23.67
N PHE A 274 -14.92 29.06 -22.55
CA PHE A 274 -14.93 30.38 -21.89
C PHE A 274 -13.53 30.76 -21.39
N SER A 275 -13.28 32.07 -21.50
CA SER A 275 -12.03 32.79 -21.33
C SER A 275 -11.67 33.10 -19.88
N ALA A 276 -10.37 33.34 -19.68
CA ALA A 276 -9.73 33.73 -18.43
C ALA A 276 -10.09 35.14 -17.93
N THR A 277 -9.98 35.37 -16.61
CA THR A 277 -9.49 36.64 -16.04
C THR A 277 -8.78 36.42 -14.68
N ASN A 278 -7.80 37.29 -14.44
CA ASN A 278 -6.79 37.35 -13.38
C ASN A 278 -7.31 37.53 -11.94
N SER A 279 -6.48 37.20 -10.94
CA SER A 279 -5.95 38.20 -9.98
C SER A 279 -4.92 37.63 -8.99
N GLU A 280 -3.94 38.47 -8.72
CA GLU A 280 -2.79 38.31 -7.82
C GLU A 280 -3.15 38.56 -6.34
N ASN A 281 -2.35 37.98 -5.41
CA ASN A 281 -1.55 38.67 -4.37
C ASN A 281 -1.50 38.04 -2.96
N ARG A 282 -0.24 37.96 -2.45
CA ARG A 282 0.25 38.04 -1.04
C ARG A 282 -0.01 36.81 -0.13
N ALA A 283 0.88 36.38 0.77
CA ALA A 283 2.05 37.00 1.40
C ALA A 283 3.09 35.97 1.90
N VAL A 284 4.33 36.42 1.94
CA VAL A 284 5.51 35.81 2.58
C VAL A 284 5.43 35.99 4.11
N VAL A 285 5.61 34.92 4.90
CA VAL A 285 6.05 35.01 6.30
C VAL A 285 7.05 33.90 6.62
N ASN A 286 8.25 34.33 7.02
CA ASN A 286 9.37 33.57 7.55
C ASN A 286 9.00 32.59 8.67
N ARG A 287 9.53 31.35 8.61
CA ARG A 287 9.94 30.58 9.81
C ARG A 287 11.15 29.68 9.51
N TYR A 288 12.34 30.23 9.74
CA TYR A 288 13.52 29.44 10.10
C TYR A 288 13.49 29.19 11.62
N GLY A 289 13.89 27.98 12.03
CA GLY A 289 14.38 27.72 13.39
C GLY A 289 13.45 26.96 14.33
N ARG A 290 13.24 25.65 14.10
CA ARG A 290 12.94 24.67 15.18
C ARG A 290 13.39 23.27 14.74
N ASN A 291 14.64 22.88 15.02
CA ASN A 291 15.06 21.48 14.86
C ASN A 291 16.15 21.02 15.83
N THR A 292 16.06 21.40 17.11
CA THR A 292 16.96 20.86 18.16
C THR A 292 16.27 20.30 19.41
N ASN A 293 14.93 20.24 19.48
CA ASN A 293 14.22 19.79 20.69
C ASN A 293 13.38 18.49 20.56
N ARG A 294 13.53 17.70 19.48
CA ARG A 294 12.78 16.42 19.38
C ARG A 294 13.31 15.29 20.27
N LYS A 295 14.57 15.36 20.73
CA LYS A 295 15.24 14.29 21.51
C LYS A 295 14.76 14.10 22.95
N LEU A 296 13.90 14.96 23.50
CA LEU A 296 13.34 14.82 24.86
C LEU A 296 11.85 14.40 24.89
N SER A 297 11.22 14.15 23.73
CA SER A 297 9.75 13.99 23.63
C SER A 297 9.20 12.56 23.73
N LEU A 298 10.07 11.57 23.98
CA LEU A 298 9.71 10.15 24.10
C LEU A 298 9.57 9.66 25.55
N LEU A 299 9.89 10.51 26.54
CA LEU A 299 9.86 10.16 27.98
C LEU A 299 8.67 10.75 28.76
N TYR A 300 7.77 11.48 28.11
CA TYR A 300 6.63 12.11 28.78
C TYR A 300 5.30 11.49 28.37
N ASP A 301 4.45 11.21 29.36
CA ASP A 301 3.05 10.87 29.15
C ASP A 301 2.37 11.95 28.31
N ARG A 302 1.60 11.51 27.32
CA ARG A 302 0.83 12.42 26.45
C ARG A 302 -0.62 12.44 26.89
N PRO A 303 -1.31 13.59 26.84
CA PRO A 303 -2.74 13.64 27.08
C PRO A 303 -3.49 13.00 25.91
N CYS A 304 -4.65 12.41 26.20
CA CYS A 304 -5.56 11.89 25.19
C CYS A 304 -5.96 13.00 24.18
N ARG A 305 -6.16 12.63 22.91
CA ARG A 305 -6.62 13.57 21.86
C ARG A 305 -7.97 14.22 22.20
N ASN A 306 -8.77 13.58 23.07
CA ASN A 306 -10.04 14.11 23.57
C ASN A 306 -9.89 14.87 24.90
N PHE A 307 -8.68 15.32 25.29
CA PHE A 307 -8.46 16.07 26.53
C PHE A 307 -9.31 17.34 26.63
N SER A 308 -9.44 18.08 25.52
CA SER A 308 -10.32 19.26 25.44
C SER A 308 -11.82 18.94 25.61
N ARG A 309 -12.19 17.65 25.60
CA ARG A 309 -13.55 17.16 25.82
C ARG A 309 -13.74 16.55 27.21
N GLY A 310 -12.76 16.69 28.10
CA GLY A 310 -12.81 16.16 29.47
C GLY A 310 -12.11 14.81 29.67
N CYS A 311 -11.44 14.27 28.65
CA CYS A 311 -10.66 13.04 28.83
C CYS A 311 -9.33 13.33 29.53
N ASN A 312 -9.23 13.03 30.81
CA ASN A 312 -8.01 13.28 31.61
C ASN A 312 -6.94 12.17 31.50
N TYR A 313 -7.07 11.24 30.54
CA TYR A 313 -6.11 10.16 30.39
C TYR A 313 -4.74 10.67 29.91
N LEU A 314 -3.70 10.32 30.66
CA LEU A 314 -2.30 10.55 30.37
C LEU A 314 -1.60 9.19 30.30
N GLY A 315 -0.80 8.95 29.27
CA GLY A 315 -0.05 7.71 29.19
C GLY A 315 0.99 7.68 28.08
N SER A 316 1.83 6.63 28.11
CA SER A 316 2.82 6.33 27.09
C SER A 316 2.19 6.13 25.71
N VAL A 317 3.00 6.23 24.65
CA VAL A 317 2.55 6.02 23.25
C VAL A 317 1.80 4.68 23.10
N PHE A 318 2.28 3.61 23.73
CA PHE A 318 1.65 2.29 23.66
C PHE A 318 0.30 2.23 24.39
N SER A 319 0.24 2.73 25.63
CA SER A 319 -1.02 2.77 26.39
C SER A 319 -2.08 3.69 25.76
N MET A 320 -1.63 4.72 25.03
CA MET A 320 -2.49 5.67 24.32
C MET A 320 -3.24 5.03 23.15
N ILE A 321 -2.69 3.99 22.51
CA ILE A 321 -3.39 3.25 21.44
C ILE A 321 -4.61 2.55 22.01
N THR A 322 -4.42 1.77 23.08
CA THR A 322 -5.50 1.06 23.77
C THR A 322 -6.53 2.02 24.38
N HIS A 323 -6.08 3.14 24.97
CA HIS A 323 -7.00 4.14 25.50
C HIS A 323 -7.83 4.80 24.40
N ARG A 324 -7.24 5.19 23.26
CA ARG A 324 -7.97 5.86 22.17
C ARG A 324 -9.15 5.03 21.66
N GLN A 325 -8.96 3.72 21.55
CA GLN A 325 -10.02 2.77 21.16
C GLN A 325 -11.14 2.67 22.20
N ASN A 326 -10.87 3.03 23.46
CA ASN A 326 -11.80 2.89 24.59
C ASN A 326 -12.21 4.23 25.21
N CYS A 327 -11.84 5.35 24.58
CA CYS A 327 -12.06 6.67 25.15
C CYS A 327 -13.56 7.00 25.08
N THR A 328 -14.22 7.09 26.24
CA THR A 328 -15.65 7.46 26.34
C THR A 328 -15.97 8.85 25.78
N TYR A 329 -14.96 9.72 25.66
CA TYR A 329 -15.05 11.06 25.07
C TYR A 329 -14.75 11.09 23.57
N ALA A 330 -14.46 9.95 22.94
CA ALA A 330 -14.31 9.86 21.50
C ALA A 330 -15.68 10.00 20.83
N LYS A 331 -15.85 11.08 20.06
CA LYS A 331 -17.01 11.20 19.17
C LYS A 331 -16.84 10.23 18.00
N LYS A 332 -17.91 9.52 17.66
CA LYS A 332 -17.98 8.67 16.47
C LYS A 332 -18.57 9.48 15.33
N SER A 333 -18.00 9.40 14.13
CA SER A 333 -18.62 9.99 12.95
C SER A 333 -19.85 9.18 12.57
N CYS A 334 -20.98 9.85 12.35
CA CYS A 334 -22.14 9.23 11.74
C CYS A 334 -21.79 8.67 10.37
N PHE A 335 -22.08 7.39 10.14
CA PHE A 335 -21.83 6.71 8.87
C PHE A 335 -22.58 7.34 7.69
N PHE A 336 -23.67 8.06 7.95
CA PHE A 336 -24.59 8.53 6.91
C PHE A 336 -24.44 10.02 6.58
N CYS A 337 -24.02 10.86 7.53
CA CYS A 337 -23.82 12.30 7.30
C CYS A 337 -22.47 12.86 7.81
N ASN A 338 -21.55 12.00 8.25
CA ASN A 338 -20.23 12.39 8.79
C ASN A 338 -20.27 13.31 10.03
N VAL A 339 -21.44 13.54 10.64
CA VAL A 339 -21.56 14.33 11.87
C VAL A 339 -20.98 13.56 13.05
N PHE A 340 -20.05 14.18 13.79
CA PHE A 340 -19.46 13.57 14.97
C PHE A 340 -20.42 13.63 16.17
N VAL A 341 -20.84 12.47 16.65
CA VAL A 341 -21.82 12.30 17.72
C VAL A 341 -21.30 11.38 18.82
N GLU A 342 -21.82 11.57 20.04
CA GLU A 342 -21.48 10.73 21.20
C GLU A 342 -22.26 9.42 21.17
N ASN A 343 -23.54 9.48 20.79
CA ASN A 343 -24.40 8.32 20.64
C ASN A 343 -24.84 8.18 19.18
N LEU A 344 -24.16 7.28 18.48
CA LEU A 344 -24.38 7.01 17.06
C LEU A 344 -25.78 6.49 16.76
N LEU A 345 -26.34 5.69 17.67
CA LEU A 345 -27.69 5.13 17.54
C LEU A 345 -28.74 6.24 17.66
N ALA A 346 -28.68 7.03 18.74
CA ALA A 346 -29.62 8.13 18.97
C ALA A 346 -29.57 9.20 17.85
N HIS A 347 -28.39 9.45 17.30
CA HIS A 347 -28.25 10.33 16.13
C HIS A 347 -28.82 9.69 14.86
N GLY A 348 -28.51 8.41 14.61
CA GLY A 348 -29.10 7.61 13.54
C GLY A 348 -30.61 7.75 13.50
N GLU A 349 -31.25 7.55 14.66
CA GLU A 349 -32.71 7.63 14.80
C GLU A 349 -33.29 9.04 14.59
N LYS A 350 -32.54 10.10 14.90
CA LYS A 350 -33.03 11.49 14.80
C LYS A 350 -32.76 12.13 13.44
N CYS A 351 -31.59 11.85 12.85
CA CYS A 351 -31.10 12.57 11.69
C CYS A 351 -31.29 11.81 10.38
N HIS A 352 -31.54 10.51 10.45
CA HIS A 352 -31.75 9.67 9.29
C HIS A 352 -33.11 9.00 9.43
N ASN A 353 -33.90 8.95 8.35
CA ASN A 353 -35.11 8.13 8.26
C ASN A 353 -34.72 6.63 8.20
N ILE A 354 -33.87 6.19 9.12
CA ILE A 354 -33.48 4.81 9.29
C ILE A 354 -34.73 4.08 9.75
N ILE A 355 -35.13 3.10 8.95
CA ILE A 355 -36.29 2.28 9.23
C ILE A 355 -35.97 1.45 10.47
N LYS A 356 -36.59 1.81 11.61
CA LYS A 356 -36.48 1.06 12.86
C LYS A 356 -37.06 -0.35 12.70
N ASN A 357 -36.39 -1.32 13.32
CA ASN A 357 -36.99 -2.58 13.81
C ASN A 357 -37.91 -3.30 12.82
N ARG A 358 -37.42 -3.60 11.60
CA ARG A 358 -37.99 -4.75 10.90
C ARG A 358 -37.46 -6.01 11.55
N THR A 359 -38.32 -6.68 12.33
CA THR A 359 -38.12 -8.07 12.75
C THR A 359 -38.12 -9.02 11.56
N SER A 360 -38.63 -8.58 10.40
CA SER A 360 -38.44 -9.29 9.14
C SER A 360 -37.06 -8.99 8.59
N ASN A 361 -36.19 -10.00 8.55
CA ASN A 361 -34.91 -9.96 7.83
C ASN A 361 -35.09 -9.79 6.30
N THR A 362 -36.33 -9.64 5.82
CA THR A 362 -36.77 -9.51 4.44
C THR A 362 -37.06 -8.05 4.12
N ILE A 363 -36.34 -7.51 3.12
CA ILE A 363 -36.55 -6.15 2.62
C ILE A 363 -36.70 -6.22 1.10
N GLN A 364 -37.75 -5.59 0.60
CA GLN A 364 -38.03 -5.46 -0.83
C GLN A 364 -37.38 -4.18 -1.34
N LEU A 365 -36.49 -4.29 -2.31
CA LEU A 365 -35.82 -3.16 -2.94
C LEU A 365 -36.59 -2.73 -4.20
N THR A 366 -36.80 -1.42 -4.35
CA THR A 366 -37.30 -0.83 -5.60
C THR A 366 -36.15 -0.19 -6.37
N PRO A 367 -36.19 -0.12 -7.71
CA PRO A 367 -35.18 0.61 -8.47
C PRO A 367 -35.00 2.04 -7.94
N SER A 368 -33.77 2.55 -7.95
CA SER A 368 -33.40 3.91 -7.52
C SER A 368 -33.41 4.19 -6.00
N THR A 369 -33.55 3.17 -5.14
CA THR A 369 -33.54 3.42 -3.69
C THR A 369 -32.17 3.20 -3.07
N LYS A 370 -31.73 4.22 -2.32
CA LYS A 370 -30.76 4.05 -1.25
C LYS A 370 -31.50 3.57 0.00
N PHE A 371 -31.12 2.44 0.52
CA PHE A 371 -31.72 1.84 1.70
C PHE A 371 -30.70 1.73 2.83
N GLN A 372 -31.05 2.25 3.99
CA GLN A 372 -30.20 2.25 5.17
C GLN A 372 -30.99 1.68 6.35
N CYS A 373 -30.48 0.62 6.96
CA CYS A 373 -31.07 0.05 8.17
C CYS A 373 -30.03 -0.23 9.25
N ILE A 374 -30.52 -0.27 10.49
CA ILE A 374 -29.76 -0.72 11.65
C ILE A 374 -30.44 -1.98 12.18
N LEU A 375 -29.68 -3.07 12.29
CA LEU A 375 -30.15 -4.35 12.80
C LEU A 375 -29.45 -4.63 14.14
N PRO A 376 -30.20 -4.69 15.26
CA PRO A 376 -29.66 -5.13 16.53
C PRO A 376 -29.49 -6.67 16.52
N TYR A 377 -28.30 -7.16 16.87
CA TYR A 377 -28.03 -8.59 17.02
C TYR A 377 -26.97 -8.82 18.11
N ASP A 378 -27.26 -9.70 19.07
CA ASP A 378 -26.39 -10.06 20.21
C ASP A 378 -25.79 -8.84 20.96
N GLY A 379 -26.59 -7.80 21.19
CA GLY A 379 -26.15 -6.57 21.87
C GLY A 379 -25.31 -5.61 21.01
N HIS A 380 -25.09 -5.93 19.73
CA HIS A 380 -24.42 -5.07 18.76
C HIS A 380 -25.40 -4.50 17.73
N HIS A 381 -24.98 -3.46 17.01
CA HIS A 381 -25.78 -2.83 15.96
C HIS A 381 -25.05 -2.96 14.62
N PHE A 382 -25.71 -3.59 13.65
CA PHE A 382 -25.23 -3.76 12.29
C PHE A 382 -25.89 -2.71 11.40
N PHE A 383 -25.09 -1.90 10.73
CA PHE A 383 -25.51 -0.87 9.80
C PHE A 383 -25.41 -1.45 8.40
N LEU A 384 -26.55 -1.55 7.73
CA LEU A 384 -26.59 -1.98 6.34
C LEU A 384 -26.95 -0.80 5.48
N ASN A 385 -26.17 -0.61 4.42
CA ASN A 385 -26.37 0.41 3.42
C ASN A 385 -26.37 -0.28 2.05
N PHE A 386 -27.52 -0.22 1.39
CA PHE A 386 -27.69 -0.70 0.02
C PHE A 386 -27.94 0.50 -0.87
N GLU A 387 -27.27 0.54 -2.00
CA GLU A 387 -27.43 1.60 -2.98
C GLU A 387 -27.49 0.98 -4.37
N ILE A 388 -28.67 1.09 -4.98
CA ILE A 388 -28.90 0.70 -6.37
C ILE A 388 -28.61 1.94 -7.21
N ASN A 389 -27.42 2.00 -7.81
CA ASN A 389 -26.98 3.16 -8.60
C ASN A 389 -27.75 3.24 -9.93
N ASN A 390 -28.05 2.09 -10.54
CA ASN A 390 -28.75 1.93 -11.81
C ASN A 390 -29.47 0.58 -11.85
N ALA A 391 -30.30 0.32 -12.88
CA ALA A 391 -31.03 -0.95 -13.05
C ALA A 391 -30.15 -2.23 -13.09
N ARG A 392 -28.82 -2.08 -13.13
CA ARG A 392 -27.84 -3.16 -13.26
C ARG A 392 -26.78 -3.18 -12.16
N ASP A 393 -26.79 -2.21 -11.24
CA ASP A 393 -25.70 -2.07 -10.27
C ASP A 393 -26.23 -1.92 -8.85
N LEU A 394 -25.95 -2.94 -8.03
CA LEU A 394 -26.29 -3.00 -6.62
C LEU A 394 -24.99 -2.99 -5.82
N THR A 395 -24.79 -1.91 -5.07
CA THR A 395 -23.71 -1.80 -4.09
C THR A 395 -24.27 -2.03 -2.69
N TYR A 396 -23.51 -2.71 -1.85
CA TYR A 396 -23.89 -2.99 -0.48
C TYR A 396 -22.70 -2.81 0.47
N GLU A 397 -23.04 -2.51 1.72
CA GLU A 397 -22.09 -2.25 2.78
C GLU A 397 -22.71 -2.70 4.11
N VAL A 398 -21.98 -3.51 4.88
CA VAL A 398 -22.41 -4.02 6.19
C VAL A 398 -21.34 -3.70 7.22
N ASN A 399 -21.67 -2.81 8.16
CA ASN A 399 -20.77 -2.38 9.22
C ASN A 399 -21.30 -2.82 10.59
N CYS A 400 -20.43 -3.23 11.52
CA CYS A 400 -20.83 -3.46 12.91
C CYS A 400 -20.26 -2.37 13.82
N ALA A 401 -21.14 -1.65 14.51
CA ALA A 401 -20.71 -0.69 15.52
C ALA A 401 -20.59 -1.33 16.91
N GLY A 402 -19.52 -0.96 17.62
CA GLY A 402 -19.33 -1.33 19.01
C GLY A 402 -18.57 -2.64 19.22
N MET A 403 -17.89 -3.14 18.20
CA MET A 403 -17.02 -4.32 18.30
C MET A 403 -15.55 -3.92 18.40
N LYS A 404 -14.81 -4.62 19.25
CA LYS A 404 -13.34 -4.49 19.37
C LYS A 404 -12.60 -5.57 18.60
N GLU A 405 -13.27 -6.69 18.36
CA GLU A 405 -12.73 -7.87 17.69
C GLU A 405 -13.74 -8.36 16.65
N VAL A 406 -13.24 -8.92 15.58
CA VAL A 406 -14.04 -9.59 14.56
C VAL A 406 -14.66 -10.84 15.16
N ARG A 407 -15.99 -10.89 15.28
CA ARG A 407 -16.70 -12.09 15.82
C ARG A 407 -17.95 -12.49 15.07
N TYR A 408 -18.29 -11.83 13.96
CA TYR A 408 -19.50 -12.17 13.22
C TYR A 408 -19.23 -12.37 11.74
N VAL A 409 -19.94 -13.34 11.21
CA VAL A 409 -20.10 -13.54 9.77
C VAL A 409 -21.52 -13.18 9.43
N TYR A 410 -21.68 -12.43 8.34
CA TYR A 410 -22.97 -12.15 7.76
C TYR A 410 -23.14 -12.88 6.44
N GLU A 411 -24.36 -13.33 6.19
CA GLU A 411 -24.79 -13.96 4.94
C GLU A 411 -25.95 -13.15 4.37
N LEU A 412 -25.79 -12.64 3.15
CA LEU A 412 -26.81 -11.94 2.38
C LEU A 412 -27.36 -12.89 1.32
N HIS A 413 -28.63 -13.27 1.46
CA HIS A 413 -29.32 -14.08 0.47
C HIS A 413 -30.22 -13.20 -0.40
N PHE A 414 -30.02 -13.20 -1.70
CA PHE A 414 -30.88 -12.50 -2.67
C PHE A 414 -31.88 -13.49 -3.26
N MET A 415 -33.16 -13.17 -3.14
CA MET A 415 -34.30 -13.97 -3.58
C MET A 415 -35.14 -13.13 -4.56
N SER A 416 -35.66 -13.77 -5.60
CA SER A 416 -36.69 -13.17 -6.47
C SER A 416 -38.07 -13.52 -5.91
N ASP A 417 -39.03 -12.60 -5.98
CA ASP A 417 -40.43 -12.84 -5.58
C ASP A 417 -41.04 -14.10 -6.24
N GLU A 418 -40.57 -14.48 -7.43
CA GLU A 418 -41.07 -15.66 -8.17
C GLU A 418 -40.38 -16.98 -7.79
N ALA A 419 -39.24 -16.93 -7.08
CA ALA A 419 -38.42 -18.11 -6.78
C ALA A 419 -38.46 -18.45 -5.28
N GLN A 420 -38.84 -19.69 -4.96
CA GLN A 420 -38.78 -20.21 -3.57
C GLN A 420 -37.34 -20.44 -3.06
N PHE A 421 -36.32 -20.15 -3.87
CA PHE A 421 -34.90 -20.37 -3.55
C PHE A 421 -34.09 -19.09 -3.71
N SER A 422 -33.09 -18.90 -2.85
CA SER A 422 -32.11 -17.82 -2.98
C SER A 422 -31.23 -18.03 -4.21
N ALA A 423 -31.19 -17.04 -5.09
CA ALA A 423 -30.39 -17.07 -6.30
C ALA A 423 -28.90 -16.82 -6.01
N ILE A 424 -28.58 -15.99 -5.00
CA ILE A 424 -27.21 -15.61 -4.65
C ILE A 424 -27.07 -15.55 -3.14
N THR A 425 -26.04 -16.17 -2.59
CA THR A 425 -25.63 -15.98 -1.18
C THR A 425 -24.23 -15.38 -1.13
N LEU A 426 -24.09 -14.22 -0.47
CA LEU A 426 -22.81 -13.56 -0.19
C LEU A 426 -22.49 -13.71 1.29
N LYS A 427 -21.38 -14.36 1.61
CA LYS A 427 -20.90 -14.54 2.98
C LYS A 427 -19.64 -13.69 3.19
N ASN A 428 -19.62 -12.84 4.21
CA ASN A 428 -18.43 -12.06 4.54
C ASN A 428 -18.34 -11.77 6.05
N ILE A 429 -17.17 -11.35 6.50
CA ILE A 429 -16.84 -11.06 7.88
C ILE A 429 -17.19 -9.61 8.19
N CYS A 430 -17.81 -9.36 9.35
CA CYS A 430 -18.11 -7.99 9.74
C CYS A 430 -16.90 -7.34 10.43
N HIS A 431 -16.38 -6.28 9.84
CA HIS A 431 -15.25 -5.53 10.39
C HIS A 431 -15.72 -4.54 11.47
N PRO A 432 -14.94 -4.36 12.56
CA PRO A 432 -15.21 -3.34 13.56
C PRO A 432 -15.05 -1.94 12.93
N GLY A 433 -16.05 -1.08 13.14
CA GLY A 433 -16.22 0.22 12.45
C GLY A 433 -15.15 1.31 12.65
N ASP A 434 -13.96 0.98 13.13
CA ASP A 434 -12.79 1.87 13.13
C ASP A 434 -11.85 1.64 11.91
N ILE A 435 -12.09 0.57 11.13
CA ILE A 435 -11.33 0.20 9.93
C ILE A 435 -12.10 0.65 8.69
N SER A 436 -11.39 1.13 7.68
CA SER A 436 -11.92 1.69 6.42
C SER A 436 -13.04 0.85 5.80
N PHE A 437 -14.03 1.55 5.24
CA PHE A 437 -15.17 0.97 4.55
C PHE A 437 -14.75 0.11 3.35
N GLU A 438 -15.22 -1.13 3.31
CA GLU A 438 -15.25 -1.92 2.07
C GLU A 438 -16.65 -1.79 1.45
N LYS A 439 -16.75 -0.96 0.41
CA LYS A 439 -17.94 -0.90 -0.44
C LYS A 439 -17.85 -2.06 -1.41
N HIS A 440 -18.79 -2.99 -1.33
CA HIS A 440 -18.85 -4.14 -2.24
C HIS A 440 -19.79 -3.85 -3.39
N GLN A 441 -19.38 -4.26 -4.59
CA GLN A 441 -20.19 -4.21 -5.79
C GLN A 441 -20.46 -5.65 -6.23
N ILE A 442 -21.73 -6.03 -6.36
CA ILE A 442 -22.11 -7.43 -6.61
C ILE A 442 -21.54 -7.94 -7.94
N SER A 443 -21.51 -7.11 -8.98
CA SER A 443 -20.90 -7.47 -10.27
C SER A 443 -19.41 -7.78 -10.14
N GLU A 444 -18.67 -7.01 -9.34
CA GLU A 444 -17.26 -7.26 -9.06
C GLU A 444 -17.05 -8.53 -8.23
N ASP A 445 -17.84 -8.72 -7.16
CA ASP A 445 -17.73 -9.91 -6.30
C ASP A 445 -18.03 -11.20 -7.10
N LEU A 446 -18.99 -11.15 -8.03
CA LEU A 446 -19.33 -12.26 -8.92
C LEU A 446 -18.20 -12.58 -9.91
N SER A 447 -17.61 -11.56 -10.54
CA SER A 447 -16.52 -11.72 -11.52
C SER A 447 -15.22 -12.25 -10.90
N LYS A 448 -14.98 -11.98 -9.61
CA LYS A 448 -13.79 -12.45 -8.89
C LYS A 448 -13.84 -13.95 -8.53
N GLN A 449 -15.02 -14.56 -8.50
CA GLN A 449 -15.21 -15.90 -7.90
C GLN A 449 -15.77 -16.96 -8.84
N THR A 450 -16.19 -16.58 -10.04
CA THR A 450 -16.74 -17.52 -11.01
C THR A 450 -16.04 -17.34 -12.37
N GLU A 451 -15.66 -18.43 -13.04
CA GLU A 451 -15.24 -18.42 -14.47
C GLU A 451 -16.44 -18.14 -15.41
N ILE A 452 -17.54 -17.62 -14.86
CA ILE A 452 -18.82 -17.49 -15.53
C ILE A 452 -18.92 -16.08 -16.12
N PRO A 453 -19.07 -15.93 -17.45
CA PRO A 453 -19.08 -14.62 -18.09
C PRO A 453 -20.27 -13.76 -17.65
N CYS A 454 -20.08 -12.43 -17.61
CA CYS A 454 -21.09 -11.41 -17.26
C CYS A 454 -22.46 -11.57 -17.96
N VAL A 455 -22.51 -12.30 -19.07
CA VAL A 455 -23.72 -12.65 -19.84
C VAL A 455 -24.78 -13.39 -19.00
N LEU A 456 -24.41 -14.06 -17.90
CA LEU A 456 -25.39 -14.77 -17.06
C LEU A 456 -26.15 -13.86 -16.08
N LEU A 457 -25.62 -12.69 -15.71
CA LEU A 457 -26.36 -11.74 -14.86
C LEU A 457 -27.61 -11.19 -15.56
N GLU A 458 -27.53 -10.93 -16.87
CA GLU A 458 -28.67 -10.50 -17.68
C GLU A 458 -29.77 -11.58 -17.76
N ASN A 459 -29.41 -12.86 -17.57
CA ASN A 459 -30.34 -13.99 -17.56
C ASN A 459 -30.88 -14.32 -16.15
N VAL A 460 -30.14 -13.99 -15.09
CA VAL A 460 -30.56 -14.26 -13.69
C VAL A 460 -31.48 -13.16 -13.15
N PHE A 461 -31.24 -11.90 -13.54
CA PHE A 461 -32.09 -10.76 -13.16
C PHE A 461 -32.34 -9.84 -14.36
N PRO A 462 -33.25 -10.21 -15.28
CA PRO A 462 -33.53 -9.39 -16.46
C PRO A 462 -34.03 -7.97 -16.10
N GLU A 463 -34.59 -7.79 -14.90
CA GLU A 463 -34.80 -6.49 -14.25
C GLU A 463 -34.66 -6.66 -12.72
N LEU A 464 -33.88 -5.83 -12.02
CA LEU A 464 -33.78 -5.82 -10.53
C LEU A 464 -35.06 -5.31 -9.84
N LYS A 465 -36.23 -5.63 -10.40
CA LYS A 465 -37.53 -5.27 -9.83
C LYS A 465 -37.89 -6.36 -8.81
N ASN A 466 -38.24 -5.94 -7.59
CA ASN A 466 -38.70 -6.83 -6.51
C ASN A 466 -37.66 -7.85 -6.04
N LEU A 467 -36.44 -7.38 -5.75
CA LEU A 467 -35.49 -8.19 -5.01
C LEU A 467 -35.87 -8.22 -3.54
N ILE A 468 -36.03 -9.43 -3.01
CA ILE A 468 -36.04 -9.68 -1.57
C ILE A 468 -34.63 -10.05 -1.15
N PHE A 469 -34.06 -9.36 -0.17
CA PHE A 469 -32.86 -9.86 0.50
C PHE A 469 -33.18 -10.39 1.89
N ARG A 470 -32.44 -11.41 2.32
CA ARG A 470 -32.43 -11.94 3.67
C ARG A 470 -31.02 -11.83 4.25
N LEU A 471 -30.88 -11.13 5.37
CA LEU A 471 -29.63 -11.13 6.13
C LEU A 471 -29.69 -12.19 7.24
N THR A 472 -28.65 -13.00 7.32
CA THR A 472 -28.37 -13.88 8.45
C THR A 472 -27.06 -13.42 9.09
N ILE A 473 -27.06 -13.19 10.41
CA ILE A 473 -25.84 -12.88 11.16
C ILE A 473 -25.59 -14.04 12.12
N SER A 474 -24.35 -14.51 12.18
CA SER A 474 -23.95 -15.60 13.07
C SER A 474 -22.60 -15.29 13.72
N LYS A 475 -22.38 -15.80 14.95
CA LYS A 475 -21.08 -15.73 15.62
C LYS A 475 -20.08 -16.59 14.85
N LEU A 476 -18.91 -16.04 14.58
CA LEU A 476 -17.77 -16.73 13.99
C LEU A 476 -17.44 -17.95 14.85
N LYS A 477 -17.53 -19.16 14.28
CA LYS A 477 -17.05 -20.37 14.95
C LYS A 477 -15.55 -20.49 14.73
N ALA A 478 -14.85 -21.24 15.59
CA ALA A 478 -13.42 -21.50 15.40
C ALA A 478 -13.09 -22.12 14.03
N SER A 479 -14.03 -22.87 13.44
CA SER A 479 -13.93 -23.42 12.09
C SER A 479 -14.05 -22.39 10.95
N ASP A 480 -14.53 -21.18 11.23
CA ASP A 480 -14.65 -20.11 10.24
C ASP A 480 -13.38 -19.21 10.19
N LEU A 481 -12.38 -19.47 11.06
CA LEU A 481 -11.12 -18.72 11.12
C LEU A 481 -10.19 -18.96 9.91
N ASP A 482 -10.47 -20.01 9.12
CA ASP A 482 -9.75 -20.31 7.88
C ASP A 482 -10.21 -19.44 6.69
N ILE A 483 -11.24 -18.60 6.87
CA ILE A 483 -11.65 -17.61 5.87
C ILE A 483 -10.70 -16.41 6.02
N PRO A 484 -9.81 -16.14 5.04
CA PRO A 484 -8.91 -15.00 5.13
C PRO A 484 -9.74 -13.70 5.23
N ALA A 485 -9.25 -12.72 6.00
CA ALA A 485 -9.97 -11.50 6.34
C ALA A 485 -10.42 -10.61 5.14
N THR A 486 -10.09 -10.99 3.91
CA THR A 486 -10.40 -10.29 2.65
C THR A 486 -11.24 -11.12 1.67
N HIS A 487 -11.67 -12.33 2.04
CA HIS A 487 -12.43 -13.21 1.14
C HIS A 487 -13.92 -13.22 1.49
N SER A 488 -14.73 -12.54 0.66
CA SER A 488 -16.14 -12.90 0.50
C SER A 488 -16.22 -14.35 0.01
N VAL A 489 -17.24 -15.12 0.38
CA VAL A 489 -17.52 -16.44 -0.21
C VAL A 489 -18.87 -16.38 -0.89
N LEU A 490 -18.87 -16.54 -2.21
CA LEU A 490 -20.06 -16.62 -3.04
C LEU A 490 -20.48 -18.08 -3.22
N GLN A 491 -21.72 -18.38 -2.88
CA GLN A 491 -22.34 -19.65 -3.24
C GLN A 491 -23.53 -19.39 -4.18
N VAL A 492 -23.38 -19.82 -5.44
CA VAL A 492 -24.48 -19.83 -6.42
C VAL A 492 -25.13 -21.21 -6.37
N ASN A 493 -26.38 -21.25 -5.93
CA ASN A 493 -27.15 -22.50 -5.96
C ASN A 493 -27.76 -22.65 -7.35
N ASN A 494 -27.44 -23.75 -8.05
CA ASN A 494 -28.02 -24.05 -9.35
C ASN A 494 -29.54 -24.18 -9.21
N VAL A 495 -30.26 -23.17 -9.71
CA VAL A 495 -31.72 -23.25 -9.87
C VAL A 495 -31.98 -24.18 -11.04
N ASP A 496 -32.64 -25.31 -10.79
CA ASP A 496 -33.05 -26.22 -11.85
C ASP A 496 -34.13 -25.55 -12.73
N LEU A 497 -33.69 -24.91 -13.82
CA LEU A 497 -34.55 -24.24 -14.80
C LEU A 497 -35.32 -25.23 -15.70
N SER A 498 -35.18 -26.55 -15.49
CA SER A 498 -35.82 -27.59 -16.32
C SER A 498 -37.35 -27.55 -16.28
N CYS A 499 -37.97 -26.87 -15.31
CA CYS A 499 -39.42 -26.75 -15.22
C CYS A 499 -40.03 -25.74 -16.22
N ARG A 500 -39.24 -24.84 -16.84
CA ARG A 500 -39.76 -23.83 -17.78
C ARG A 500 -39.91 -24.30 -19.24
N ARG A 501 -39.30 -25.41 -19.67
CA ARG A 501 -39.37 -25.87 -21.07
C ARG A 501 -40.63 -26.65 -21.48
N ARG A 502 -41.52 -27.03 -20.54
CA ARG A 502 -42.69 -27.88 -20.88
C ARG A 502 -43.99 -27.16 -21.24
N LYS A 503 -44.06 -25.81 -21.20
CA LYS A 503 -45.32 -25.08 -21.47
C LYS A 503 -45.40 -24.28 -22.77
N PHE A 504 -44.32 -24.14 -23.54
CA PHE A 504 -44.36 -23.38 -24.81
C PHE A 504 -44.48 -24.21 -26.08
N ASP A 505 -44.22 -25.53 -26.05
CA ASP A 505 -44.22 -26.38 -27.25
C ASP A 505 -45.59 -27.00 -27.62
N ARG A 506 -46.72 -26.52 -27.07
CA ARG A 506 -48.05 -27.07 -27.39
C ARG A 506 -49.11 -26.10 -27.93
N ALA A 507 -48.75 -24.86 -28.27
CA ALA A 507 -49.75 -23.86 -28.70
C ALA A 507 -49.64 -23.37 -30.17
N SER A 508 -48.85 -24.01 -31.03
CA SER A 508 -48.65 -23.53 -32.42
C SER A 508 -48.88 -24.58 -33.51
N ARG A 509 -49.70 -25.61 -33.25
CA ARG A 509 -50.29 -26.48 -34.28
C ARG A 509 -51.71 -26.91 -33.91
N ALA A 510 -52.69 -26.05 -34.12
CA ALA A 510 -54.06 -26.37 -34.55
C ALA A 510 -54.90 -25.09 -34.61
N SER A 511 -55.78 -25.03 -35.62
CA SER A 511 -56.73 -23.99 -36.07
C SER A 511 -56.13 -22.73 -36.68
#